data_AF-A0A502C9G7-F1
#
_entry.id   AF-A0A502C9G7-F1
#
_cell.length_a   1.000
_cell.length_b   1.000
_cell.length_c   1.000
_cell.angle_alpha   90.00
_cell.angle_beta   90.00
_cell.angle_gamma   90.00
#
_symmetry.space_group_name_H-M   'P 1'
#
loop_
_entity.id
_entity.type
_entity.pdbx_description
1 polymer ?
#
loop_
_entity_poly.entity_id
_entity_poly.type
_entity_poly.pdbx_seq_one_letter_code
_entity_poly.pdbx_strand_id
1 'polypeptide(L)' 'MRATEVLQKCLGDALNRMHAQRARTLLHAVEALTHGRRLTLMDLARSWPDAERVRAPLKA' A
#
# COMPACT_ATOMS: atom_id res chain seq x y z
N MET A 1 -13.48 3.58 14.22
CA MET A 1 -12.00 3.64 14.30
C MET A 1 -11.47 3.69 12.88
N ARG A 2 -10.76 4.75 12.49
CA ARG A 2 -10.24 4.87 11.12
C ARG A 2 -8.89 4.15 11.04
N ALA A 3 -8.76 3.18 10.15
CA ALA A 3 -7.54 2.35 10.09
C ALA A 3 -6.30 3.20 9.79
N THR A 4 -6.47 4.27 9.00
CA THR A 4 -5.41 5.23 8.72
C THR A 4 -4.88 5.95 9.97
N GLU A 5 -5.74 6.37 10.89
CA GLU A 5 -5.33 7.12 12.09
C GLU A 5 -4.54 6.22 13.06
N VAL A 6 -4.93 4.95 13.16
CA VAL A 6 -4.20 3.97 13.97
C VAL A 6 -2.82 3.70 13.35
N LEU A 7 -2.75 3.48 12.04
CA LEU A 7 -1.47 3.25 11.36
C LEU A 7 -0.54 4.47 11.42
N GLN A 8 -1.07 5.69 11.30
CA GLN A 8 -0.28 6.91 11.44
C GLN A 8 0.33 7.05 12.84
N LYS A 9 -0.37 6.61 13.89
CA LYS A 9 0.17 6.60 15.26
C LYS A 9 1.18 5.48 15.48
N CYS A 10 0.90 4.27 15.00
CA CYS A 10 1.76 3.10 15.23
C CYS A 10 3.03 3.10 14.37
N LEU A 11 2.97 3.67 13.16
CA LEU A 11 4.04 3.59 12.16
C LEU A 11 4.53 4.99 11.73
N GLY A 12 4.29 6.01 12.53
CA GLY A 12 4.59 7.41 12.19
C GLY A 12 6.01 7.62 11.67
N ASP A 13 7.02 7.07 12.35
CA ASP A 13 8.42 7.19 11.93
C ASP A 13 8.72 6.54 10.57
N ALA A 14 8.09 5.41 10.27
CA ALA A 14 8.26 4.73 8.99
C ALA A 14 7.53 5.47 7.86
N LEU A 15 6.32 5.98 8.14
CA LEU A 15 5.53 6.77 7.19
C LEU A 15 6.20 8.11 6.88
N ASN A 16 6.82 8.75 7.87
CA ASN A 16 7.51 10.03 7.72
C ASN A 16 8.79 9.92 6.87
N ARG A 17 9.49 8.78 6.92
CA ARG A 17 10.66 8.51 6.07
C ARG A 17 10.29 8.11 4.64
N MET A 18 9.03 7.74 4.41
CA MET A 18 8.54 7.30 3.12
C MET A 18 8.16 8.48 2.24
N HIS A 19 8.32 8.35 0.92
CA HIS A 19 7.80 9.32 -0.03
C HIS A 19 6.29 9.53 0.17
N ALA A 20 5.84 10.78 0.30
CA ALA A 20 4.47 11.13 0.71
C ALA A 20 3.38 10.45 -0.15
N GLN A 21 3.59 10.36 -1.46
CA GLN A 21 2.65 9.68 -2.37
C GLN A 21 2.50 8.17 -2.04
N ARG A 22 3.59 7.50 -1.67
CA ARG A 22 3.58 6.07 -1.32
C ARG A 22 2.88 5.85 0.02
N ALA A 23 3.18 6.68 1.01
CA ALA A 23 2.53 6.64 2.32
C ALA A 23 1.01 6.85 2.19
N ARG A 24 0.60 7.85 1.40
CA ARG A 24 -0.82 8.11 1.12
C ARG A 24 -1.49 6.93 0.42
N THR A 25 -0.83 6.32 -0.55
CA THR A 25 -1.40 5.18 -1.29
C THR A 25 -1.53 3.93 -0.41
N LEU A 26 -0.54 3.66 0.46
CA LEU A 26 -0.61 2.60 1.46
C LEU A 26 -1.80 2.80 2.41
N LEU A 27 -1.97 4.01 2.95
CA LEU A 27 -3.08 4.32 3.85
C LEU A 27 -4.44 4.16 3.16
N HIS A 28 -4.58 4.60 1.91
CA HIS A 28 -5.81 4.38 1.13
C HIS A 28 -6.07 2.90 0.82
N ALA A 29 -5.03 2.11 0.54
CA ALA A 29 -5.16 0.68 0.28
C ALA A 29 -5.63 -0.07 1.54
N VAL A 30 -5.07 0.25 2.71
CA VAL A 30 -5.52 -0.34 3.98
C VAL A 30 -6.95 0.06 4.30
N GLU A 31 -7.29 1.34 4.13
CA GLU A 31 -8.67 1.81 4.35
C GLU A 31 -9.64 1.11 3.40
N ALA A 32 -9.28 0.90 2.13
CA ALA A 32 -10.11 0.16 1.19
C ALA A 32 -10.33 -1.29 1.64
N LEU A 33 -9.28 -1.97 2.13
CA LEU A 33 -9.37 -3.33 2.66
C LEU A 33 -10.28 -3.42 3.90
N THR A 34 -10.20 -2.45 4.81
CA THR A 34 -11.10 -2.43 5.99
C THR A 34 -12.56 -2.17 5.64
N HIS A 35 -12.82 -1.57 4.47
CA HIS A 35 -14.16 -1.43 3.90
C HIS A 35 -14.59 -2.64 3.05
N GLY A 36 -13.84 -3.74 3.06
CA GLY A 36 -14.14 -4.95 2.29
C GLY A 36 -13.91 -4.80 0.78
N ARG A 37 -13.20 -3.76 0.33
CA ARG A 37 -12.88 -3.56 -1.08
C ARG A 37 -11.67 -4.43 -1.47
N ARG A 38 -11.68 -4.94 -2.70
CA ARG A 38 -10.58 -5.76 -3.24
C ARG A 38 -9.36 -4.89 -3.57
N LEU A 39 -8.22 -5.23 -2.99
CA LEU A 39 -6.91 -4.72 -3.41
C LEU A 39 -6.29 -5.72 -4.40
N THR A 40 -6.00 -5.31 -5.64
CA THR A 40 -5.34 -6.20 -6.59
C THR A 40 -3.82 -6.02 -6.55
N LEU A 41 -3.07 -7.08 -6.90
CA LEU A 41 -1.62 -7.00 -7.08
C LEU A 41 -1.22 -5.97 -8.13
N MET A 42 -2.10 -5.71 -9.11
CA MET A 42 -1.87 -4.72 -10.16
C MET A 42 -1.98 -3.29 -9.62
N ASP A 43 -2.95 -3.03 -8.74
CA ASP A 43 -3.08 -1.74 -8.05
C ASP A 43 -1.87 -1.48 -7.16
N LEU A 44 -1.43 -2.49 -6.42
CA LEU A 44 -0.24 -2.42 -5.57
C LEU A 44 1.03 -2.13 -6.38
N ALA A 45 1.24 -2.85 -7.48
CA ALA A 45 2.40 -2.67 -8.36
C ALA A 45 2.44 -1.28 -9.00
N ARG A 46 1.29 -0.71 -9.37
CA ARG A 46 1.22 0.65 -9.94
C ARG A 46 1.63 1.73 -8.94
N SER A 47 1.37 1.51 -7.65
CA SER A 47 1.70 2.45 -6.58
C SER A 47 3.15 2.40 -6.13
N TRP A 48 3.92 1.40 -6.58
CA TRP A 48 5.31 1.19 -6.18
C TRP A 48 6.22 0.88 -7.37
N PRO A 49 6.58 1.90 -8.19
CA PRO A 49 7.33 1.68 -9.42
C PRO A 49 8.74 1.10 -9.19
N ASP A 50 9.35 1.37 -8.03
CA ASP A 50 10.69 0.87 -7.68
C ASP A 50 10.66 -0.47 -6.92
N ALA A 51 9.48 -1.06 -6.70
CA ALA A 51 9.41 -2.38 -6.07
C ALA A 51 9.94 -3.46 -7.01
N GLU A 52 10.57 -4.48 -6.44
CA GLU A 52 10.97 -5.67 -7.18
C GLU A 52 9.73 -6.29 -7.86
N ARG A 53 9.70 -6.23 -9.19
CA ARG A 53 8.59 -6.75 -9.97
C ARG A 53 8.75 -8.25 -10.10
N VAL A 54 8.10 -8.99 -9.21
CA VAL A 54 7.96 -10.44 -9.38
C VAL A 54 7.05 -10.69 -10.58
N ARG A 55 7.62 -10.93 -11.76
CA ARG A 55 6.87 -11.51 -12.88
C ARG A 55 6.65 -12.98 -12.54
N ALA A 56 5.39 -13.37 -12.33
CA ALA A 56 5.05 -14.78 -12.42
C ALA A 56 5.51 -15.28 -13.81
N PRO A 57 6.21 -16.43 -13.91
CA PRO A 57 6.57 -16.98 -15.20
C PRO A 57 5.28 -17.24 -15.97
N LEU A 58 5.07 -16.49 -17.05
CA LEU A 58 3.97 -16.71 -17.97
C LEU A 58 4.30 -18.00 -18.71
N LYS A 59 3.83 -19.13 -18.16
CA LYS A 59 3.69 -20.47 -18.76
C LYS A 59 4.86 -20.89 -19.68
N ALA A 60 5.69 -21.83 -19.20
CA ALA A 60 6.69 -22.52 -20.01
C ALA A 60 6.05 -23.25 -21.21
#